data_AF-A0A662QZ04-F1
#
_entry.id   AF-A0A662QZ04-F1
#
_cell.length_a   1.000
_cell.length_b   1.000
_cell.length_c   1.000
_cell.angle_alpha   90.00
_cell.angle_beta   90.00
_cell.angle_gamma   90.00
#
_symmetry.space_group_name_H-M   'P 1'
#
loop_
_entity.id
_entity.type
_entity.pdbx_description
1 polymer ?
#
loop_
_entity_poly.entity_id
_entity_poly.type
_entity_poly.pdbx_seq_one_letter_code
_entity_poly.pdbx_strand_id
1 'polypeptide(L)'
;MVSKVKVEDTICGYTALVNGWQDEDGIFRADVKTECPHLRGFVNELKSIGVRMDELYRFINNVYKCAKENKVPATCPVPTAITNAWWLEIGMISKQLAHHSVITIEIPKTGEDITKVRANTPLCDHITLVRARKTPEGKIKMSLATDCPIIKEARDELPEIDPEEFSEHSMKMYEFANEHNFTPTCFVPVAMAIACVIESGKLDKNALSESIKISYPE
;
A
#
# COMPACT_ATOMS: atom_id res chain seq x y z
N MET A 1 12.22 -20.60 4.97
CA MET A 1 12.91 -19.98 3.81
C MET A 1 12.77 -18.47 4.01
N VAL A 2 13.37 -17.60 3.20
CA VAL A 2 13.16 -16.14 3.34
C VAL A 2 12.72 -15.62 1.99
N SER A 3 11.54 -15.00 1.96
CA SER A 3 10.99 -14.38 0.77
C SER A 3 11.29 -12.89 0.79
N LYS A 4 11.62 -12.32 -0.38
CA LYS A 4 12.09 -10.93 -0.48
C LYS A 4 11.12 -10.10 -1.32
N VAL A 5 10.91 -8.86 -0.89
CA VAL A 5 10.16 -7.85 -1.63
C VAL A 5 10.97 -6.56 -1.62
N LYS A 6 11.26 -6.01 -2.79
CA LYS A 6 11.94 -4.72 -2.95
C LYS A 6 10.92 -3.65 -3.29
N VAL A 7 10.97 -2.56 -2.56
CA VAL A 7 10.17 -1.34 -2.76
C VAL A 7 11.08 -0.23 -3.21
N GLU A 8 10.76 0.40 -4.33
CA GLU A 8 11.40 1.61 -4.84
C GLU A 8 10.34 2.71 -4.86
N ASP A 9 10.35 3.57 -3.84
CA ASP A 9 9.35 4.62 -3.65
C ASP A 9 9.90 5.96 -4.12
N THR A 10 9.41 6.42 -5.27
CA THR A 10 9.82 7.67 -5.91
C THR A 10 9.20 8.91 -5.27
N ILE A 11 8.19 8.78 -4.40
CA ILE A 11 7.61 9.92 -3.65
C ILE A 11 8.62 10.42 -2.63
N CYS A 12 9.18 9.51 -1.83
CA CYS A 12 10.16 9.85 -0.80
C CYS A 12 11.62 9.68 -1.27
N GLY A 13 11.83 9.02 -2.41
CA GLY A 13 13.15 8.77 -3.00
C GLY A 13 13.93 7.62 -2.35
N TYR A 14 13.32 6.88 -1.42
CA TYR A 14 13.99 5.80 -0.70
C TYR A 14 13.62 4.42 -1.26
N THR A 15 14.54 3.49 -1.05
CA THR A 15 14.35 2.06 -1.34
C THR A 15 14.28 1.28 -0.03
N ALA A 16 13.47 0.23 -0.01
CA ALA A 16 13.43 -0.75 1.07
C ALA A 16 13.52 -2.17 0.53
N LEU A 17 14.34 -3.01 1.15
CA LEU A 17 14.36 -4.45 0.91
C LEU A 17 13.75 -5.14 2.12
N VAL A 18 12.58 -5.74 1.92
CA VAL A 18 11.83 -6.49 2.92
C VAL A 18 12.17 -7.96 2.81
N ASN A 19 12.55 -8.58 3.93
CA ASN A 19 12.76 -10.01 4.08
C ASN A 19 11.65 -10.54 5.00
N GLY A 20 10.84 -11.49 4.55
CA GLY A 20 9.77 -12.11 5.32
C GLY A 20 9.98 -13.61 5.47
N TRP A 21 9.70 -14.14 6.66
CA TRP A 21 9.75 -15.57 6.95
C TRP A 21 8.72 -15.96 8.01
N GLN A 22 8.48 -17.27 8.15
CA GLN A 22 7.77 -17.85 9.29
C GLN A 22 8.81 -18.54 10.19
N ASP A 23 8.80 -18.24 11.49
CA ASP A 23 9.68 -18.88 12.47
C ASP A 23 9.15 -20.27 12.92
N GLU A 24 9.91 -20.94 13.79
CA GLU A 24 9.58 -22.30 14.27
C GLU A 24 8.27 -22.37 15.07
N ASP A 25 7.84 -21.25 15.66
CA ASP A 25 6.58 -21.12 16.38
C ASP A 25 5.39 -20.80 15.47
N GLY A 26 5.62 -20.74 14.15
CA GLY A 26 4.60 -20.39 13.16
C GLY A 26 4.29 -18.90 13.11
N ILE A 27 5.12 -18.04 13.70
CA ILE A 27 4.94 -16.59 13.71
C ILE A 27 5.62 -15.97 12.49
N PHE A 28 4.89 -15.10 11.81
CA PHE A 28 5.42 -14.32 10.68
C PHE A 28 6.29 -13.17 11.19
N ARG A 29 7.52 -13.11 10.67
CA ARG A 29 8.57 -12.17 11.04
C ARG A 29 9.08 -11.45 9.80
N ALA A 30 9.54 -10.22 9.97
CA ALA A 30 10.11 -9.45 8.88
C ALA A 30 11.31 -8.61 9.33
N ASP A 31 12.24 -8.42 8.40
CA ASP A 31 13.35 -7.48 8.49
C ASP A 31 13.27 -6.53 7.28
N VAL A 32 13.51 -5.25 7.51
CA VAL A 32 13.43 -4.23 6.46
C VAL A 32 14.73 -3.45 6.43
N LYS A 33 15.47 -3.59 5.33
CA LYS A 33 16.70 -2.83 5.07
C LYS A 33 16.36 -1.58 4.29
N THR A 34 16.51 -0.41 4.91
CA THR A 34 16.24 0.89 4.29
C THR A 34 17.00 1.99 5.04
N GLU A 35 17.38 3.03 4.31
CA GLU A 35 17.93 4.28 4.87
C GLU A 35 16.84 5.34 5.12
N CYS A 36 15.57 5.01 4.86
CA CYS A 36 14.46 5.95 5.02
C CYS A 36 14.29 6.37 6.50
N PRO A 37 14.45 7.67 6.84
CA PRO A 37 14.34 8.12 8.23
C PRO A 37 12.93 7.97 8.79
N HIS A 38 11.90 8.06 7.94
CA HIS A 38 10.49 7.89 8.33
C HIS A 38 10.15 6.47 8.77
N LEU A 39 10.97 5.48 8.39
CA LEU A 39 10.75 4.08 8.74
C LEU A 39 11.59 3.63 9.94
N ARG A 40 12.48 4.47 10.49
CA ARG A 40 13.42 4.05 11.53
C ARG A 40 12.73 3.50 12.80
N GLY A 41 11.72 4.20 13.30
CA GLY A 41 10.94 3.76 14.47
C GLY A 41 10.22 2.45 14.17
N PHE A 42 9.47 2.44 13.06
CA PHE A 42 8.72 1.29 12.56
C PHE A 42 9.59 0.04 12.42
N VAL A 43 10.76 0.13 11.75
CA VAL A 43 11.67 -1.00 11.54
C VAL A 43 12.26 -1.51 12.85
N ASN A 44 12.53 -0.64 13.82
CA ASN A 44 13.03 -1.07 15.12
C ASN A 44 11.97 -1.83 15.90
N GLU A 45 10.74 -1.34 15.92
CA GLU A 45 9.62 -1.99 16.61
C GLU A 45 9.18 -3.28 15.91
N LEU A 46 9.29 -3.32 14.57
CA LEU A 46 8.98 -4.50 13.76
C LEU A 46 9.73 -5.76 14.23
N LYS A 47 10.93 -5.61 14.80
CA LYS A 47 11.74 -6.72 15.35
C LYS A 47 11.06 -7.43 16.51
N SER A 48 10.20 -6.73 17.24
CA SER A 48 9.46 -7.27 18.38
C SER A 48 8.05 -7.72 18.03
N ILE A 49 7.51 -7.32 16.88
CA ILE A 49 6.17 -7.73 16.48
C ILE A 49 6.19 -9.12 15.81
N GLY A 50 5.08 -9.82 15.96
CA GLY A 50 4.79 -11.06 15.26
C GLY A 50 3.37 -11.01 14.73
N VAL A 51 3.14 -11.68 13.60
CA VAL A 51 1.80 -11.87 13.05
C VAL A 51 1.52 -13.37 13.04
N ARG A 52 0.32 -13.75 13.47
CA ARG A 52 -0.14 -15.15 13.42
C ARG A 52 -0.92 -15.40 12.13
N MET A 53 -1.13 -16.67 11.80
CA MET A 53 -1.85 -17.06 10.58
C MET A 53 -3.24 -16.42 10.48
N ASP A 54 -4.00 -16.35 11.57
CA ASP A 54 -5.34 -15.74 11.59
C ASP A 54 -5.33 -14.23 11.38
N GLU A 55 -4.23 -13.56 11.73
CA GLU A 55 -4.03 -12.14 11.49
C GLU A 55 -3.48 -11.85 10.09
N LEU A 56 -2.80 -12.81 9.46
CA LEU A 56 -2.20 -12.64 8.13
C LEU A 56 -3.24 -12.34 7.03
N TYR A 57 -4.47 -12.82 7.22
CA TYR A 57 -5.61 -12.57 6.32
C TYR A 57 -6.33 -11.25 6.58
N ARG A 58 -6.01 -10.55 7.69
CA ARG A 58 -6.64 -9.27 8.03
C ARG A 58 -5.84 -8.14 7.40
N PHE A 59 -6.54 -7.18 6.80
CA PHE A 59 -5.89 -6.03 6.19
C PHE A 59 -5.18 -5.19 7.25
N ILE A 60 -5.88 -4.86 8.34
CA ILE A 60 -5.27 -4.21 9.52
C ILE A 60 -4.76 -5.28 10.49
N ASN A 61 -3.54 -5.76 10.22
CA ASN A 61 -2.79 -6.65 11.11
C ASN A 61 -1.81 -5.86 12.01
N ASN A 62 -0.99 -6.55 12.80
CA ASN A 62 -0.04 -5.90 13.73
C ASN A 62 1.01 -5.03 13.01
N VAL A 63 1.31 -5.29 11.72
CA VAL A 63 2.20 -4.42 10.92
C VAL A 63 1.58 -3.05 10.74
N TYR A 64 0.30 -2.98 10.38
CA TYR A 64 -0.37 -1.70 10.17
C TYR A 64 -0.62 -0.94 11.47
N LYS A 65 -0.84 -1.66 12.59
CA LYS A 65 -0.89 -1.03 13.91
C LYS A 65 0.46 -0.39 14.27
N CYS A 66 1.54 -1.15 14.13
CA CYS A 66 2.90 -0.65 14.34
C CYS A 66 3.24 0.53 13.41
N ALA A 67 2.83 0.46 12.14
CA ALA A 67 3.00 1.54 11.18
C ALA A 67 2.26 2.82 11.61
N LYS A 68 1.02 2.69 12.09
CA LYS A 68 0.21 3.80 12.63
C LYS A 68 0.86 4.42 13.86
N GLU A 69 1.30 3.60 14.81
CA GLU A 69 1.96 4.04 16.06
C GLU A 69 3.28 4.77 15.79
N ASN A 70 4.02 4.32 14.78
CA ASN A 70 5.27 4.93 14.34
C ASN A 70 5.11 6.06 13.32
N LYS A 71 3.86 6.46 13.01
CA LYS A 71 3.56 7.51 12.03
C LYS A 71 4.26 7.26 10.69
N VAL A 72 4.18 6.04 10.18
CA VAL A 72 4.57 5.74 8.80
C VAL A 72 3.58 6.44 7.87
N PRO A 73 4.02 7.17 6.83
CA PRO A 73 3.11 7.79 5.89
C PRO A 73 2.16 6.77 5.25
N ALA A 74 0.88 7.13 5.14
CA ALA A 74 -0.16 6.31 4.53
C ALA A 74 0.10 6.02 3.05
N THR A 75 0.99 6.78 2.41
CA THR A 75 1.45 6.55 1.03
C THR A 75 2.60 5.55 0.94
N CYS A 76 3.21 5.15 2.07
CA CYS A 76 4.34 4.25 2.07
C CYS A 76 3.89 2.81 1.78
N PRO A 77 4.43 2.15 0.74
CA PRO A 77 4.03 0.79 0.37
C PRO A 77 4.70 -0.31 1.23
N VAL A 78 5.66 0.04 2.10
CA VAL A 78 6.45 -0.94 2.87
C VAL A 78 5.59 -1.84 3.79
N PRO A 79 4.58 -1.34 4.54
CA PRO A 79 3.69 -2.20 5.31
C PRO A 79 2.99 -3.27 4.45
N THR A 80 2.50 -2.90 3.26
CA THR A 80 1.88 -3.85 2.32
C THR A 80 2.90 -4.84 1.75
N ALA A 81 4.15 -4.39 1.51
CA ALA A 81 5.24 -5.23 1.02
C ALA A 81 5.66 -6.30 2.05
N ILE A 82 5.58 -6.02 3.35
CA ILE A 82 5.80 -7.01 4.43
C ILE A 82 4.78 -8.14 4.33
N THR A 83 3.49 -7.82 4.20
CA THR A 83 2.46 -8.83 4.05
C THR A 83 2.63 -9.64 2.76
N ASN A 84 3.05 -9.01 1.66
CA ASN A 84 3.41 -9.72 0.43
C ASN A 84 4.56 -10.72 0.64
N ALA A 85 5.62 -10.33 1.36
CA ALA A 85 6.75 -11.20 1.67
C ALA A 85 6.29 -12.46 2.44
N TRP A 86 5.37 -12.31 3.39
CA TRP A 86 4.81 -13.43 4.13
C TRP A 86 3.93 -14.33 3.26
N TRP A 87 3.05 -13.75 2.44
CA TRP A 87 2.19 -14.52 1.52
C TRP A 87 3.02 -15.29 0.48
N LEU A 88 4.14 -14.74 0.02
CA LEU A 88 5.12 -15.45 -0.80
C LEU A 88 5.75 -16.63 -0.06
N GLU A 89 6.11 -16.43 1.20
CA GLU A 89 6.79 -17.46 1.99
C GLU A 89 5.91 -18.70 2.18
N ILE A 90 4.61 -18.51 2.40
CA ILE A 90 3.66 -19.61 2.60
C ILE A 90 2.98 -20.09 1.30
N GLY A 91 3.41 -19.58 0.15
CA GLY A 91 2.89 -20.02 -1.16
C GLY A 91 1.48 -19.52 -1.50
N MET A 92 0.96 -18.52 -0.78
CA MET A 92 -0.28 -17.83 -1.17
C MET A 92 -0.08 -16.92 -2.39
N ILE A 93 1.16 -16.47 -2.62
CA ILE A 93 1.59 -15.88 -3.89
C ILE A 93 2.59 -16.84 -4.52
N SER A 94 2.41 -17.14 -5.81
CA SER A 94 3.38 -17.95 -6.56
C SER A 94 4.70 -17.19 -6.68
N LYS A 95 5.79 -17.75 -6.12
CA LYS A 95 7.15 -17.20 -6.27
C LYS A 95 7.56 -17.09 -7.72
N GLN A 96 7.24 -18.09 -8.54
CA GLN A 96 7.54 -18.09 -9.97
C GLN A 96 6.87 -16.90 -10.68
N LEU A 97 5.58 -16.66 -10.44
CA LEU A 97 4.89 -15.50 -11.03
C LEU A 97 5.45 -14.19 -10.48
N ALA A 98 5.75 -14.15 -9.19
CA ALA A 98 6.26 -12.96 -8.53
C ALA A 98 7.62 -12.51 -9.05
N HIS A 99 8.56 -13.41 -9.27
CA HIS A 99 9.89 -13.08 -9.83
C HIS A 99 9.82 -12.44 -11.23
N HIS A 100 8.73 -12.66 -11.96
CA HIS A 100 8.47 -12.05 -13.26
C HIS A 100 7.48 -10.87 -13.22
N SER A 101 7.08 -10.45 -12.02
CA SER A 101 6.08 -9.40 -11.82
C SER A 101 6.68 -8.15 -11.17
N VAL A 102 6.24 -6.99 -11.66
CA VAL A 102 6.50 -5.71 -11.00
C VAL A 102 5.17 -5.00 -10.83
N ILE A 103 4.78 -4.79 -9.57
CA ILE A 103 3.62 -3.95 -9.25
C ILE A 103 4.08 -2.50 -9.39
N THR A 104 3.22 -1.68 -10.00
CA THR A 104 3.51 -0.25 -10.18
C THR A 104 2.37 0.61 -9.64
N ILE A 105 2.74 1.71 -8.99
CA ILE A 105 1.81 2.79 -8.63
C ILE A 105 2.30 4.06 -9.33
N GLU A 106 1.46 4.67 -10.16
CA GLU A 106 1.83 5.80 -11.01
C GLU A 106 0.74 6.88 -11.04
N ILE A 107 1.15 8.12 -11.25
CA ILE A 107 0.24 9.24 -11.55
C ILE A 107 0.27 9.49 -13.07
N PRO A 108 -0.79 9.14 -13.81
CA PRO A 108 -0.84 9.38 -15.24
C PRO A 108 -0.74 10.88 -15.56
N LYS A 109 0.21 11.26 -16.43
CA LYS A 109 0.37 12.63 -16.92
C LYS A 109 -0.72 12.96 -17.94
N THR A 110 -1.95 13.23 -17.48
CA THR A 110 -3.04 13.73 -18.33
C THR A 110 -3.53 15.08 -17.80
N GLY A 111 -3.70 16.07 -18.67
CA GLY A 111 -4.01 17.48 -18.35
C GLY A 111 -5.43 17.78 -17.89
N GLU A 112 -6.03 16.93 -17.04
CA GLU A 112 -7.34 17.17 -16.44
C GLU A 112 -7.20 17.61 -14.96
N ASP A 113 -8.16 18.39 -14.45
CA ASP A 113 -8.28 18.82 -13.05
C ASP A 113 -8.66 17.69 -12.07
N ILE A 114 -8.36 16.43 -12.42
CA ILE A 114 -8.65 15.26 -11.60
C ILE A 114 -7.36 14.51 -11.32
N THR A 115 -7.04 14.30 -10.05
CA THR A 115 -5.94 13.43 -9.67
C THR A 115 -6.25 12.00 -10.09
N LYS A 116 -5.29 11.38 -10.77
CA LYS A 116 -5.36 9.99 -11.21
C LYS A 116 -4.18 9.24 -10.61
N VAL A 117 -4.44 8.11 -9.96
CA VAL A 117 -3.39 7.20 -9.47
C VAL A 117 -3.74 5.79 -9.95
N ARG A 118 -2.85 5.18 -10.74
CA ARG A 118 -3.03 3.82 -11.24
C ARG A 118 -2.20 2.86 -10.40
N ALA A 119 -2.85 1.84 -9.86
CA ALA A 119 -2.20 0.65 -9.32
C ALA A 119 -2.32 -0.49 -10.34
N ASN A 120 -1.19 -0.94 -10.88
CA ASN A 120 -1.11 -2.12 -11.73
C ASN A 120 -0.51 -3.28 -10.91
N THR A 121 -1.31 -4.33 -10.72
CA THR A 121 -0.98 -5.48 -9.84
C THR A 121 -0.98 -6.78 -10.64
N PRO A 122 0.12 -7.13 -11.34
CA PRO A 122 0.19 -8.35 -12.15
C PRO A 122 0.00 -9.65 -11.35
N LEU A 123 0.28 -9.64 -10.04
CA LEU A 123 0.10 -10.81 -9.18
C LEU A 123 -1.34 -11.30 -9.08
N CYS A 124 -2.31 -10.40 -9.21
CA CYS A 124 -3.74 -10.74 -9.23
C CYS A 124 -4.40 -10.39 -10.57
N ASP A 125 -3.60 -10.07 -11.60
CA ASP A 125 -4.03 -9.71 -12.95
C ASP A 125 -5.10 -8.61 -13.01
N HIS A 126 -5.01 -7.64 -12.09
CA HIS A 126 -5.96 -6.54 -12.01
C HIS A 126 -5.26 -5.18 -12.05
N ILE A 127 -5.94 -4.23 -12.68
CA ILE A 127 -5.51 -2.83 -12.78
C ILE A 127 -6.62 -1.95 -12.20
N THR A 128 -6.25 -1.09 -11.26
CA THR A 128 -7.17 -0.12 -10.65
C THR A 128 -6.70 1.29 -10.91
N LEU A 129 -7.57 2.11 -11.49
CA LEU A 129 -7.40 3.54 -11.64
C LEU A 129 -8.25 4.26 -10.59
N VAL A 130 -7.57 4.81 -9.58
CA VAL A 130 -8.14 5.73 -8.60
C VAL A 130 -8.22 7.11 -9.23
N ARG A 131 -9.39 7.75 -9.11
CA ARG A 131 -9.57 9.16 -9.46
C ARG A 131 -10.05 9.91 -8.24
N ALA A 132 -9.48 11.06 -7.95
CA ALA A 132 -9.89 11.93 -6.85
C ALA A 132 -10.00 13.37 -7.33
N ARG A 133 -10.98 14.11 -6.82
CA ARG A 133 -11.14 15.56 -7.04
C ARG A 133 -11.76 16.22 -5.82
N LYS A 134 -11.52 17.51 -5.64
CA LYS A 134 -12.36 18.34 -4.75
C LYS A 134 -13.77 18.55 -5.34
N THR A 135 -14.80 18.41 -4.51
CA THR A 135 -16.17 18.81 -4.82
C THR A 135 -16.33 20.33 -4.67
N PRO A 136 -17.45 20.93 -5.13
CA PRO A 136 -17.74 22.35 -4.89
C PRO A 136 -17.74 22.72 -3.40
N GLU A 137 -18.09 21.78 -2.52
CA GLU A 137 -18.08 21.92 -1.06
C GLU A 137 -16.67 21.74 -0.45
N GLY A 138 -15.66 21.51 -1.27
CA GLY A 138 -14.26 21.38 -0.85
C GLY A 138 -13.85 19.99 -0.36
N LYS A 139 -14.78 19.02 -0.30
CA LYS A 139 -14.49 17.64 0.08
C LYS A 139 -13.77 16.89 -1.04
N ILE A 140 -12.95 15.91 -0.71
CA ILE A 140 -12.32 15.00 -1.67
C ILE A 140 -13.30 13.87 -1.96
N LYS A 141 -13.67 13.73 -3.23
CA LYS A 141 -14.48 12.63 -3.74
C LYS A 141 -13.66 11.74 -4.64
N MET A 142 -13.73 10.43 -4.39
CA MET A 142 -13.03 9.43 -5.19
C MET A 142 -13.98 8.64 -6.10
N SER A 143 -13.39 8.03 -7.13
CA SER A 143 -14.02 6.97 -7.91
C SER A 143 -12.96 5.95 -8.34
N LEU A 144 -13.36 4.69 -8.47
CA LEU A 144 -12.48 3.59 -8.85
C LEU A 144 -12.93 3.01 -10.20
N ALA A 145 -12.02 2.93 -11.16
CA ALA A 145 -12.20 2.10 -12.34
C ALA A 145 -11.27 0.90 -12.25
N THR A 146 -11.86 -0.29 -12.17
CA THR A 146 -11.14 -1.54 -11.92
C THR A 146 -11.92 -2.69 -12.54
N ASP A 147 -11.22 -3.76 -12.87
CA ASP A 147 -11.77 -5.06 -13.26
C ASP A 147 -11.91 -6.02 -12.07
N CYS A 148 -11.22 -5.78 -10.96
CA CYS A 148 -11.27 -6.57 -9.73
C CYS A 148 -12.68 -6.60 -9.11
N PRO A 149 -13.27 -7.80 -8.87
CA PRO A 149 -14.64 -7.92 -8.35
C PRO A 149 -14.81 -7.34 -6.93
N ILE A 150 -13.86 -7.62 -6.03
CA ILE A 150 -13.90 -7.13 -4.63
C ILE A 150 -13.94 -5.59 -4.60
N ILE A 151 -13.11 -4.94 -5.42
CA ILE A 151 -13.02 -3.49 -5.46
C ILE A 151 -14.25 -2.88 -6.17
N LYS A 152 -14.79 -3.57 -7.18
CA LYS A 152 -16.05 -3.14 -7.84
C LYS A 152 -17.21 -3.07 -6.86
N GLU A 153 -17.34 -4.05 -5.97
CA GLU A 153 -18.39 -4.08 -4.96
C GLU A 153 -18.26 -2.91 -3.97
N ALA A 154 -17.03 -2.61 -3.52
CA ALA A 154 -16.78 -1.55 -2.55
C ALA A 154 -16.90 -0.12 -3.11
N ARG A 155 -16.79 0.07 -4.43
CA ARG A 155 -16.60 1.41 -5.02
C ARG A 155 -17.75 2.39 -4.75
N ASP A 156 -18.97 1.87 -4.57
CA ASP A 156 -20.17 2.68 -4.38
C ASP A 156 -20.29 3.18 -2.93
N GLU A 157 -19.46 2.66 -2.02
CA GLU A 157 -19.40 3.00 -0.59
C GLU A 157 -18.19 3.88 -0.24
N LEU A 158 -17.45 4.36 -1.24
CA LEU A 158 -16.27 5.22 -1.03
C LEU A 158 -16.62 6.47 -0.21
N PRO A 159 -15.86 6.77 0.85
CA PRO A 159 -16.15 7.93 1.68
C PRO A 159 -15.81 9.23 0.95
N GLU A 160 -16.60 10.28 1.21
CA GLU A 160 -16.16 11.65 0.97
C GLU A 160 -15.29 12.12 2.13
N ILE A 161 -14.13 12.69 1.82
CA ILE A 161 -13.08 12.97 2.80
C ILE A 161 -12.90 14.47 2.93
N ASP A 162 -12.91 14.97 4.15
CA ASP A 162 -12.47 16.35 4.40
C ASP A 162 -10.93 16.44 4.23
N PRO A 163 -10.41 17.34 3.37
CA PRO A 163 -8.97 17.56 3.20
C PRO A 163 -8.22 17.83 4.51
N GLU A 164 -8.85 18.49 5.48
CA GLU A 164 -8.22 18.83 6.75
C GLU A 164 -8.08 17.60 7.66
N GLU A 165 -9.04 16.68 7.59
CA GLU A 165 -9.03 15.43 8.36
C GLU A 165 -8.09 14.36 7.79
N PHE A 166 -7.69 14.49 6.53
CA PHE A 166 -6.79 13.53 5.89
C PHE A 166 -5.32 13.95 6.05
N SER A 167 -4.72 13.54 7.16
CA SER A 167 -3.28 13.70 7.38
C SER A 167 -2.44 12.73 6.53
N GLU A 168 -1.15 13.00 6.39
CA GLU A 168 -0.20 12.11 5.72
C GLU A 168 -0.10 10.71 6.38
N HIS A 169 -0.54 10.57 7.63
CA HIS A 169 -0.56 9.32 8.41
C HIS A 169 -1.97 8.72 8.54
N SER A 170 -2.92 9.22 7.74
CA SER A 170 -4.33 8.79 7.80
C SER A 170 -4.51 7.33 7.41
N MET A 171 -5.12 6.54 8.29
CA MET A 171 -5.46 5.14 8.02
C MET A 171 -6.82 4.94 7.36
N LYS A 172 -7.56 6.03 7.06
CA LYS A 172 -8.94 5.94 6.52
C LYS A 172 -9.07 5.02 5.30
N MET A 173 -8.09 5.03 4.38
CA MET A 173 -8.13 4.17 3.18
C MET A 173 -7.85 2.69 3.48
N TYR A 174 -7.09 2.43 4.52
CA TYR A 174 -6.78 1.08 4.99
C TYR A 174 -7.93 0.53 5.85
N GLU A 175 -8.60 1.39 6.62
CA GLU A 175 -9.82 1.08 7.37
C GLU A 175 -10.96 0.73 6.40
N PHE A 176 -11.20 1.55 5.38
CA PHE A 176 -12.12 1.24 4.28
C PHE A 176 -11.78 -0.11 3.62
N ALA A 177 -10.52 -0.33 3.24
CA ALA A 177 -10.09 -1.59 2.63
C ALA A 177 -10.35 -2.80 3.54
N ASN A 178 -10.18 -2.63 4.85
CA ASN A 178 -10.45 -3.67 5.84
C ASN A 178 -11.95 -3.96 5.98
N GLU A 179 -12.79 -2.93 6.01
CA GLU A 179 -14.25 -3.06 6.08
C GLU A 179 -14.85 -3.76 4.85
N HIS A 180 -14.22 -3.56 3.68
CA HIS A 180 -14.64 -4.16 2.42
C HIS A 180 -13.82 -5.40 2.01
N ASN A 181 -13.10 -6.03 2.94
CA ASN A 181 -12.38 -7.29 2.74
C ASN A 181 -11.39 -7.28 1.56
N PHE A 182 -10.70 -6.16 1.34
CA PHE A 182 -9.59 -6.13 0.39
C PHE A 182 -8.50 -7.09 0.88
N THR A 183 -7.83 -7.74 -0.06
CA THR A 183 -6.73 -8.64 0.27
C THR A 183 -5.59 -7.84 0.91
N PRO A 184 -4.97 -8.30 2.02
CA PRO A 184 -3.88 -7.60 2.72
C PRO A 184 -2.64 -7.27 1.88
N THR A 185 -2.50 -7.93 0.72
CA THR A 185 -1.43 -7.72 -0.26
C THR A 185 -1.77 -6.68 -1.33
N CYS A 186 -3.00 -6.16 -1.33
CA CYS A 186 -3.50 -5.21 -2.31
C CYS A 186 -2.89 -3.81 -2.11
N PHE A 187 -2.36 -3.24 -3.19
CA PHE A 187 -1.76 -1.89 -3.19
C PHE A 187 -2.75 -0.78 -3.55
N VAL A 188 -4.04 -1.10 -3.81
CA VAL A 188 -5.05 -0.08 -4.12
C VAL A 188 -5.25 0.92 -2.97
N PRO A 189 -5.22 0.51 -1.68
CA PRO A 189 -5.31 1.47 -0.58
C PRO A 189 -4.12 2.45 -0.53
N VAL A 190 -2.93 2.03 -0.96
CA VAL A 190 -1.78 2.93 -1.14
C VAL A 190 -2.09 3.96 -2.23
N ALA A 191 -2.62 3.53 -3.37
CA ALA A 191 -3.01 4.43 -4.47
C ALA A 191 -4.15 5.40 -4.05
N MET A 192 -5.11 4.93 -3.26
CA MET A 192 -6.18 5.77 -2.69
C MET A 192 -5.62 6.81 -1.73
N ALA A 193 -4.70 6.42 -0.85
CA ALA A 193 -4.03 7.35 0.06
C ALA A 193 -3.25 8.42 -0.71
N ILE A 194 -2.45 8.04 -1.71
CA ILE A 194 -1.73 8.98 -2.57
C ILE A 194 -2.69 9.98 -3.22
N ALA A 195 -3.79 9.52 -3.80
CA ALA A 195 -4.78 10.39 -4.43
C ALA A 195 -5.37 11.41 -3.45
N CYS A 196 -5.66 10.98 -2.21
CA CYS A 196 -6.17 11.86 -1.16
C CYS A 196 -5.14 12.87 -0.68
N VAL A 197 -3.88 12.48 -0.49
CA VAL A 197 -2.82 13.40 -0.05
C VAL A 197 -2.59 14.49 -1.13
N ILE A 198 -2.59 14.12 -2.41
CA ILE A 198 -2.48 15.07 -3.53
C ILE A 198 -3.66 16.05 -3.54
N GLU A 199 -4.89 15.53 -3.54
CA GLU A 199 -6.09 16.39 -3.55
C GLU A 199 -6.21 17.25 -2.29
N SER A 200 -5.64 16.81 -1.16
CA SER A 200 -5.57 17.63 0.05
C SER A 200 -4.53 18.77 -0.05
N GLY A 201 -3.74 18.82 -1.11
CA GLY A 201 -2.67 19.82 -1.33
C GLY A 201 -1.39 19.53 -0.53
N LYS A 202 -1.26 18.34 0.07
CA LYS A 202 -0.12 17.95 0.91
C LYS A 202 0.98 17.20 0.14
N LEU A 203 0.70 16.81 -1.10
CA LEU A 203 1.67 16.20 -2.02
C LEU A 203 1.53 16.83 -3.40
N ASP A 204 2.65 17.20 -4.01
CA ASP A 204 2.65 17.70 -5.38
C ASP A 204 2.20 16.59 -6.34
N LYS A 205 1.33 16.90 -7.30
CA LYS A 205 0.89 15.95 -8.34
C LYS A 205 2.04 15.43 -9.21
N ASN A 206 3.16 16.14 -9.24
CA ASN A 206 4.40 15.78 -9.92
C ASN A 206 5.43 15.14 -8.98
N ALA A 207 5.08 14.85 -7.72
CA ALA A 207 5.99 14.24 -6.75
C ALA A 207 6.49 12.87 -7.21
N LEU A 208 5.71 12.16 -8.03
CA LEU A 208 6.18 10.99 -8.75
C LEU A 208 6.94 11.40 -10.00
N SER A 209 8.27 11.38 -9.92
CA SER A 209 9.16 11.50 -11.09
C SER A 209 8.99 10.31 -12.05
N GLU A 210 8.82 9.11 -11.49
CA GLU A 210 8.44 7.84 -12.11
C GLU A 210 7.42 7.08 -11.24
N SER A 211 7.11 5.84 -11.57
CA SER A 211 6.27 4.96 -10.74
C SER A 211 6.98 4.48 -9.47
N ILE A 212 6.21 4.28 -8.39
CA ILE A 212 6.62 3.39 -7.29
C ILE A 212 6.65 1.97 -7.87
N LYS A 213 7.73 1.24 -7.61
CA LYS A 213 7.91 -0.15 -8.08
C LYS A 213 8.01 -1.09 -6.90
N ILE A 214 7.23 -2.17 -6.93
CA ILE A 214 7.33 -3.28 -5.96
C ILE A 214 7.67 -4.55 -6.76
N SER A 215 8.82 -5.14 -6.45
CA SER A 215 9.39 -6.28 -7.17
C SER A 215 9.83 -7.38 -6.21
N TYR A 216 10.07 -8.57 -6.74
CA TYR A 216 10.29 -9.79 -5.97
C TYR A 216 11.62 -10.43 -6.36
N PRO A 217 12.74 -9.97 -5.79
CA PRO A 217 14.05 -10.54 -6.11
C PRO A 217 14.16 -11.99 -5.59
N GLU A 218 14.97 -12.79 -6.28
CA GLU A 218 15.36 -14.14 -5.85
C GLU A 218 16.16 -14.13 -4.54
#